data_AF-A0A4Q1D981-F1
#
_entry.id   AF-A0A4Q1D981-F1
#
_cell.length_a   1.000
_cell.length_b   1.000
_cell.length_c   1.000
_cell.angle_alpha   90.00
_cell.angle_beta   90.00
_cell.angle_gamma   90.00
#
_symmetry.space_group_name_H-M   'P 1'
#
loop_
_entity.id
_entity.type
_entity.pdbx_description
1 polymer ?
#
loop_
_entity_poly.entity_id
_entity_poly.type
_entity_poly.pdbx_seq_one_letter_code
_entity_poly.pdbx_strand_id
1 'polypeptide(L)'
;MLMKYSFPKLPVAAIVIAIAAGACIRTNDYPAKVYGYKPIYSTNSHSKEISYSASRPVTHAGKIYLKDHFIYQVDQGTGIHIMDASDPSHVVSKGFLVVDGCEDLAISGHHLYVNSITDLVTIDISDITHPVEVKRLDSTFYNNHLSEVPPSSGYFECPDASKGTVTAWYQDTINNPKCFY
;
A
#
# COMPACT_ATOMS: atom_id res chain seq x y z
N MET A 1 -13.85 -35.16 73.91
CA MET A 1 -12.71 -34.24 74.08
C MET A 1 -12.38 -33.67 72.70
N LEU A 2 -12.68 -32.39 72.45
CA LEU A 2 -12.59 -31.77 71.11
C LEU A 2 -11.13 -31.45 70.75
N MET A 3 -10.61 -32.02 69.65
CA MET A 3 -9.29 -31.68 69.10
C MET A 3 -9.36 -30.34 68.36
N LYS A 4 -8.58 -29.35 68.84
CA LYS A 4 -8.37 -28.06 68.18
C LYS A 4 -7.28 -28.21 67.11
N TYR A 5 -7.59 -27.91 65.86
CA TYR A 5 -6.59 -27.74 64.80
C TYR A 5 -6.07 -26.30 64.81
N SER A 6 -4.74 -26.16 64.88
CA SER A 6 -4.04 -24.87 64.79
C SER A 6 -3.60 -24.65 63.35
N PHE A 7 -4.08 -23.59 62.71
CA PHE A 7 -3.66 -23.19 61.36
C PHE A 7 -2.35 -22.37 61.44
N PRO A 8 -1.31 -22.70 60.65
CA PRO A 8 -0.10 -21.88 60.62
C PRO A 8 -0.39 -20.56 59.89
N LYS A 9 0.06 -19.45 60.47
CA LYS A 9 0.01 -18.12 59.85
C LYS A 9 1.00 -18.07 58.69
N LEU A 10 0.51 -18.20 57.46
CA LEU A 10 1.31 -17.94 56.26
C LEU A 10 1.77 -16.46 56.27
N PRO A 11 3.05 -16.15 56.00
CA PRO A 11 3.51 -14.77 55.99
C PRO A 11 2.99 -14.06 54.75
N VAL A 12 2.11 -13.07 54.94
CA VAL A 12 1.53 -12.20 53.90
C VAL A 12 2.60 -11.52 53.04
N ALA A 13 3.83 -11.37 53.56
CA ALA A 13 4.98 -10.79 52.86
C ALA A 13 5.39 -11.56 51.58
N ALA A 14 5.16 -12.87 51.50
CA ALA A 14 5.56 -13.66 50.33
C ALA A 14 4.65 -13.43 49.10
N ILE A 15 3.42 -12.92 49.31
CA ILE A 15 2.45 -12.70 48.24
C ILE A 15 2.69 -11.36 47.52
N VAL A 16 3.28 -10.37 48.19
CA VAL A 16 3.51 -9.03 47.59
C VAL A 16 4.69 -9.05 46.61
N ILE A 17 5.71 -9.89 46.83
CA ILE A 17 6.89 -9.97 45.95
C ILE A 17 6.57 -10.69 44.62
N ALA A 18 5.62 -11.62 44.62
CA ALA A 18 5.21 -12.35 43.42
C ALA A 18 4.42 -11.48 42.41
N ILE A 19 3.80 -10.39 42.85
CA ILE A 19 3.00 -9.50 41.98
C ILE A 19 3.91 -8.52 41.21
N ALA A 20 5.11 -8.21 41.71
CA ALA A 20 6.03 -7.29 41.05
C ALA A 20 6.75 -7.88 39.82
N ALA A 21 6.87 -9.22 39.73
CA ALA A 21 7.51 -9.90 38.59
C ALA A 21 6.56 -10.12 37.39
N GLY A 22 5.25 -9.88 37.56
CA GLY A 22 4.24 -10.01 36.51
C GLY A 22 3.90 -8.71 35.77
N ALA A 23 4.49 -7.58 36.18
CA ALA A 23 4.37 -6.34 35.44
C ALA A 23 5.29 -6.42 34.21
N CYS A 24 4.77 -6.96 33.10
CA CYS A 24 5.36 -6.73 31.79
C CYS A 24 5.41 -5.22 31.58
N ILE A 25 6.55 -4.60 31.84
CA ILE A 25 6.85 -3.29 31.29
C ILE A 25 6.79 -3.50 29.78
N ARG A 26 5.68 -3.12 29.15
CA ARG A 26 5.63 -2.95 27.70
C ARG A 26 6.55 -1.78 27.41
N THR A 27 7.84 -2.04 27.27
CA THR A 27 8.67 -1.15 26.47
C THR A 27 8.04 -1.21 25.09
N ASN A 28 7.61 -0.06 24.56
CA ASN A 28 7.25 0.05 23.14
C ASN A 28 8.55 -0.15 22.36
N ASP A 29 8.96 -1.41 22.24
CA ASP A 29 10.19 -1.80 21.60
C ASP A 29 9.88 -1.92 20.11
N TYR A 30 9.94 -0.77 19.44
CA TYR A 30 9.79 -0.71 18.00
C TYR A 30 11.07 -1.26 17.35
N PRO A 31 10.95 -2.07 16.28
CA PRO A 31 12.14 -2.61 15.62
C PRO A 31 12.97 -1.46 15.05
N ALA A 32 14.29 -1.50 15.23
CA ALA A 32 15.18 -0.50 14.64
C ALA A 32 15.06 -0.44 13.11
N LYS A 33 14.84 -1.60 12.48
CA LYS A 33 14.68 -1.76 11.03
C LYS A 33 13.78 -2.97 10.72
N VAL A 34 12.81 -2.81 9.83
CA VAL A 34 11.87 -3.88 9.46
C VAL A 34 11.39 -3.68 8.03
N TYR A 35 11.00 -4.74 7.34
CA TYR A 35 10.32 -4.64 6.06
C TYR A 35 8.84 -4.32 6.29
N GLY A 36 8.35 -3.25 5.68
CA GLY A 36 7.00 -2.75 5.94
C GLY A 36 6.53 -1.78 4.87
N TYR A 37 5.43 -1.08 5.13
CA TYR A 37 4.82 -0.20 4.14
C TYR A 37 5.29 1.25 4.27
N LYS A 38 5.53 1.87 3.12
CA LYS A 38 5.77 3.31 2.96
C LYS A 38 4.61 3.94 2.19
N PRO A 39 4.08 5.08 2.66
CA PRO A 39 3.00 5.77 1.99
C PRO A 39 3.49 6.49 0.72
N ILE A 40 2.67 6.43 -0.33
CA ILE A 40 2.83 7.22 -1.55
C ILE A 40 1.85 8.37 -1.47
N TYR A 41 2.36 9.59 -1.62
CA TYR A 41 1.56 10.81 -1.47
C TYR A 41 1.20 11.41 -2.82
N SER A 42 0.02 12.03 -2.88
CA SER A 42 -0.37 12.95 -3.94
C SER A 42 -0.87 14.26 -3.35
N THR A 43 -0.44 15.37 -3.96
CA THR A 43 -0.99 16.71 -3.68
C THR A 43 -2.26 17.00 -4.49
N ASN A 44 -2.53 16.17 -5.52
CA ASN A 44 -3.62 16.34 -6.45
C ASN A 44 -4.57 15.13 -6.42
N SER A 45 -4.79 14.50 -5.26
CA SER A 45 -5.64 13.30 -5.12
C SER A 45 -7.12 13.48 -5.51
N HIS A 46 -7.51 14.62 -6.06
CA HIS A 46 -8.84 14.89 -6.61
C HIS A 46 -8.86 14.93 -8.14
N SER A 47 -7.69 14.95 -8.83
CA SER A 47 -7.68 14.81 -10.29
C SER A 47 -8.08 13.40 -10.67
N LYS A 48 -9.25 13.29 -11.30
CA LYS A 48 -9.69 12.06 -11.98
C LYS A 48 -9.18 11.99 -13.42
N GLU A 49 -8.30 12.90 -13.81
CA GLU A 49 -7.82 13.03 -15.18
C GLU A 49 -6.93 11.85 -15.55
N ILE A 50 -7.26 11.22 -16.67
CA ILE A 50 -6.44 10.21 -17.31
C ILE A 50 -5.71 10.89 -18.47
N SER A 51 -4.38 10.82 -18.47
CA SER A 51 -3.58 11.47 -19.52
C SER A 51 -2.40 10.61 -19.94
N TYR A 52 -1.98 10.78 -21.19
CA TYR A 52 -0.74 10.21 -21.71
C TYR A 52 0.37 11.26 -21.66
N SER A 53 1.56 10.84 -21.24
CA SER A 53 2.73 11.70 -21.13
C SER A 53 3.99 11.00 -21.63
N ALA A 54 5.07 11.76 -21.77
CA ALA A 54 6.38 11.22 -22.11
C ALA A 54 6.85 10.18 -21.09
N SER A 55 7.68 9.24 -21.54
CA SER A 55 8.27 8.24 -20.67
C SER A 55 9.08 8.88 -19.54
N ARG A 56 9.04 8.25 -18.37
CA ARG A 56 9.76 8.67 -17.17
C ARG A 56 10.32 7.45 -16.43
N PRO A 57 11.29 7.62 -15.51
CA PRO A 57 11.81 6.51 -14.71
C PRO A 57 10.73 5.87 -13.83
N VAL A 58 10.87 4.57 -13.57
CA VAL A 58 10.03 3.86 -12.59
C VAL A 58 10.41 4.31 -11.18
N THR A 59 9.40 4.70 -10.38
CA THR A 59 9.62 5.12 -8.99
C THR A 59 9.25 4.04 -7.99
N HIS A 60 8.07 3.44 -8.12
CA HIS A 60 7.56 2.38 -7.25
C HIS A 60 7.03 1.24 -8.12
N ALA A 61 7.93 0.31 -8.47
CA ALA A 61 7.58 -0.79 -9.37
C ALA A 61 6.45 -1.65 -8.81
N GLY A 62 5.35 -1.75 -9.56
CA GLY A 62 4.23 -2.63 -9.29
C GLY A 62 4.16 -3.81 -10.25
N LYS A 63 2.95 -4.34 -10.46
CA LYS A 63 2.69 -5.47 -11.37
C LYS A 63 3.03 -5.14 -12.81
N ILE A 64 3.39 -6.17 -13.56
CA ILE A 64 3.68 -6.12 -14.99
C ILE A 64 2.65 -6.96 -15.73
N TYR A 65 2.14 -6.42 -16.83
CA TYR A 65 1.23 -7.10 -17.75
C TYR A 65 1.79 -7.04 -19.17
N LEU A 66 1.73 -8.17 -19.87
CA LEU A 66 2.09 -8.28 -21.28
C LEU A 66 0.81 -8.41 -22.10
N LYS A 67 0.66 -7.55 -23.11
CA LYS A 67 -0.38 -7.68 -24.14
C LYS A 67 0.25 -7.48 -25.50
N ASP A 68 0.12 -8.49 -26.36
CA ASP A 68 0.81 -8.54 -27.64
C ASP A 68 2.32 -8.37 -27.43
N HIS A 69 2.91 -7.30 -27.98
CA HIS A 69 4.31 -6.94 -27.77
C HIS A 69 4.48 -5.76 -26.80
N PHE A 70 3.41 -5.28 -26.16
CA PHE A 70 3.49 -4.17 -25.20
C PHE A 70 3.54 -4.67 -23.76
N ILE A 71 4.42 -4.08 -22.98
CA ILE A 71 4.53 -4.24 -21.53
C ILE A 71 3.89 -3.02 -20.87
N TYR A 72 2.98 -3.29 -19.93
CA TYR A 72 2.32 -2.32 -19.06
C TYR A 72 2.80 -2.59 -17.64
N GLN A 73 3.61 -1.69 -17.09
CA GLN A 73 4.13 -1.81 -15.73
C GLN A 73 3.50 -0.74 -14.85
N VAL A 74 2.81 -1.17 -13.80
CA VAL A 74 2.28 -0.26 -12.77
C VAL A 74 3.44 0.46 -12.08
N ASP A 75 3.29 1.77 -11.92
CA ASP A 75 4.07 2.59 -11.00
C ASP A 75 3.13 3.01 -9.86
N GLN A 76 3.26 2.34 -8.72
CA GLN A 76 2.25 2.33 -7.66
C GLN A 76 1.83 3.76 -7.29
N GLY A 77 0.52 4.00 -7.23
CA GLY A 77 -0.09 5.26 -6.87
C GLY A 77 -0.05 6.36 -7.95
N THR A 78 0.63 6.15 -9.09
CA THR A 78 0.84 7.24 -10.07
C THR A 78 0.44 6.89 -11.51
N GLY A 79 0.43 5.63 -11.91
CA GLY A 79 0.01 5.23 -13.25
C GLY A 79 0.76 4.03 -13.81
N ILE A 80 0.94 4.01 -15.14
CA ILE A 80 1.41 2.84 -15.88
C ILE A 80 2.47 3.23 -16.91
N HIS A 81 3.65 2.63 -16.82
CA HIS A 81 4.68 2.67 -17.86
C HIS A 81 4.27 1.79 -19.03
N ILE A 82 4.44 2.31 -20.24
CA ILE A 82 4.14 1.60 -21.48
C ILE A 82 5.44 1.42 -22.24
N MET A 83 5.77 0.17 -22.55
CA MET A 83 6.98 -0.21 -23.27
C MET A 83 6.66 -1.14 -24.42
N ASP A 84 7.36 -0.95 -25.54
CA ASP A 84 7.33 -1.81 -26.71
C ASP A 84 8.46 -2.84 -26.58
N ALA A 85 8.07 -4.11 -26.53
CA ALA A 85 8.93 -5.28 -26.42
C ALA A 85 8.84 -6.16 -27.68
N SER A 86 8.59 -5.56 -28.85
CA SER A 86 8.61 -6.26 -30.14
C SER A 86 9.94 -6.95 -30.41
N ASP A 87 11.04 -6.34 -29.95
CA ASP A 87 12.35 -6.97 -29.85
C ASP A 87 12.68 -7.19 -28.36
N PRO A 88 12.62 -8.43 -27.85
CA PRO A 88 12.95 -8.73 -26.45
C PRO A 88 14.38 -8.38 -26.05
N SER A 89 15.30 -8.23 -27.01
CA SER A 89 16.67 -7.80 -26.74
C SER A 89 16.81 -6.26 -26.66
N HIS A 90 15.81 -5.52 -27.15
CA HIS A 90 15.79 -4.06 -27.19
C HIS A 90 14.39 -3.50 -26.87
N VAL A 91 14.02 -3.52 -25.59
CA VAL A 91 12.75 -2.94 -25.12
C VAL A 91 12.81 -1.41 -25.17
N VAL A 92 11.77 -0.78 -25.73
CA VAL A 92 11.69 0.68 -25.91
C VAL A 92 10.56 1.27 -25.09
N SER A 93 10.85 2.18 -24.16
CA SER A 93 9.82 2.92 -23.44
C SER A 93 9.07 3.87 -24.39
N LYS A 94 7.74 3.74 -24.43
CA LYS A 94 6.89 4.54 -25.33
C LYS A 94 6.32 5.77 -24.63
N GLY A 95 5.89 5.62 -23.39
CA GLY A 95 5.31 6.71 -22.62
C GLY A 95 4.80 6.26 -21.26
N PHE A 96 4.03 7.14 -20.63
CA PHE A 96 3.46 6.92 -19.32
C PHE A 96 2.00 7.36 -19.30
N LEU A 97 1.12 6.43 -18.92
CA LEU A 97 -0.29 6.69 -18.69
C LEU A 97 -0.48 7.11 -17.23
N VAL A 98 -0.83 8.37 -17.02
CA VAL A 98 -1.10 8.93 -15.69
C VAL A 98 -2.47 8.47 -15.24
N VAL A 99 -2.49 7.75 -14.11
CA VAL A 99 -3.70 7.30 -13.43
C VAL A 99 -3.43 7.39 -11.92
N ASP A 100 -3.94 8.44 -11.30
CA ASP A 100 -3.74 8.66 -9.87
C ASP A 100 -4.34 7.52 -9.05
N GLY A 101 -3.54 7.01 -8.09
CA GLY A 101 -3.94 5.90 -7.24
C GLY A 101 -3.95 4.54 -7.94
N CYS A 102 -3.33 4.38 -9.11
CA CYS A 102 -3.24 3.08 -9.79
C CYS A 102 -2.33 2.11 -9.02
N GLU A 103 -2.87 0.94 -8.66
CA GLU A 103 -2.16 -0.12 -7.95
C GLU A 103 -2.22 -1.45 -8.71
N ASP A 104 -3.25 -1.62 -9.54
CA ASP A 104 -3.47 -2.82 -10.33
C ASP A 104 -4.06 -2.48 -11.70
N LEU A 105 -3.95 -3.44 -12.61
CA LEU A 105 -4.54 -3.32 -13.94
C LEU A 105 -5.02 -4.68 -14.46
N ALA A 106 -5.97 -4.65 -15.39
CA ALA A 106 -6.33 -5.79 -16.21
C ALA A 106 -6.56 -5.32 -17.64
N ILE A 107 -6.31 -6.18 -18.63
CA ILE A 107 -6.52 -5.83 -20.04
C ILE A 107 -7.38 -6.88 -20.73
N SER A 108 -8.39 -6.44 -21.46
CA SER A 108 -9.22 -7.29 -22.30
C SER A 108 -9.53 -6.60 -23.64
N GLY A 109 -9.11 -7.22 -24.75
CA GLY A 109 -9.18 -6.58 -26.06
C GLY A 109 -8.41 -5.26 -26.04
N HIS A 110 -9.06 -4.15 -26.40
CA HIS A 110 -8.46 -2.81 -26.36
C HIS A 110 -8.80 -2.04 -25.09
N HIS A 111 -9.38 -2.68 -24.07
CA HIS A 111 -9.78 -2.02 -22.84
C HIS A 111 -8.83 -2.35 -21.70
N LEU A 112 -8.24 -1.31 -21.13
CA LEU A 112 -7.48 -1.32 -19.89
C LEU A 112 -8.43 -0.98 -18.73
N TYR A 113 -8.46 -1.83 -17.72
CA TYR A 113 -9.23 -1.64 -16.49
C TYR A 113 -8.27 -1.36 -15.36
N VAL A 114 -8.44 -0.23 -14.69
CA VAL A 114 -7.53 0.24 -13.64
C VAL A 114 -8.30 0.77 -12.46
N ASN A 115 -7.73 0.64 -11.28
CA ASN A 115 -8.16 1.46 -10.16
C ASN A 115 -7.63 2.89 -10.32
N SER A 116 -8.48 3.86 -10.00
CA SER A 116 -8.11 5.27 -9.86
C SER A 116 -8.65 5.74 -8.53
N ILE A 117 -7.81 5.70 -7.50
CA ILE A 117 -8.17 5.95 -6.11
C ILE A 117 -9.31 5.01 -5.69
N THR A 118 -10.56 5.48 -5.64
CA THR A 118 -11.74 4.69 -5.26
C THR A 118 -12.52 4.14 -6.45
N ASP A 119 -12.18 4.57 -7.66
CA ASP A 119 -12.97 4.31 -8.86
C ASP A 119 -12.38 3.15 -9.68
N LEU A 120 -13.25 2.44 -10.38
CA LEU A 120 -12.83 1.56 -11.48
C LEU A 120 -12.98 2.33 -12.78
N VAL A 121 -11.88 2.47 -13.51
CA VAL A 121 -11.82 3.20 -14.78
C VAL A 121 -11.53 2.23 -15.92
N THR A 122 -12.28 2.35 -17.01
CA THR A 122 -12.04 1.65 -18.26
C THR A 122 -11.51 2.65 -19.28
N ILE A 123 -10.36 2.33 -19.85
CA ILE A 123 -9.63 3.16 -20.81
C ILE A 123 -9.50 2.37 -22.11
N ASP A 124 -9.97 2.93 -23.21
CA ASP A 124 -9.66 2.44 -24.55
C ASP A 124 -8.20 2.79 -24.89
N ILE A 125 -7.43 1.75 -25.18
CA ILE A 125 -6.01 1.81 -25.56
C ILE A 125 -5.78 1.31 -26.98
N SER A 126 -6.79 1.43 -27.86
CA SER A 126 -6.68 1.14 -29.31
C SER A 126 -5.58 1.98 -29.97
N ASP A 127 -5.47 3.25 -29.58
CA ASP A 127 -4.29 4.10 -29.80
C ASP A 127 -3.67 4.41 -28.43
N ILE A 128 -2.54 3.77 -28.16
CA ILE A 128 -1.85 3.88 -26.87
C ILE A 128 -1.30 5.27 -26.57
N THR A 129 -1.12 6.10 -27.60
CA THR A 129 -0.68 7.50 -27.45
C THR A 129 -1.83 8.47 -27.23
N HIS A 130 -3.06 8.04 -27.53
CA HIS A 130 -4.30 8.78 -27.32
C HIS A 130 -5.32 7.93 -26.55
N PRO A 131 -5.02 7.55 -25.30
CA PRO A 131 -5.92 6.76 -24.48
C PRO A 131 -7.21 7.55 -24.21
N VAL A 132 -8.36 6.85 -24.24
CA VAL A 132 -9.67 7.47 -24.02
C VAL A 132 -10.34 6.80 -22.84
N GLU A 133 -10.67 7.56 -21.79
CA GLU A 133 -11.56 7.06 -20.74
C GLU A 133 -12.96 6.83 -21.35
N VAL A 134 -13.41 5.57 -21.37
CA VAL A 134 -14.71 5.19 -21.93
C VAL A 134 -15.77 4.96 -20.86
N LYS A 135 -15.34 4.62 -19.64
CA LYS A 135 -16.25 4.40 -18.51
C LYS A 135 -15.56 4.59 -17.18
N ARG A 136 -16.30 5.14 -16.21
CA ARG A 136 -15.92 5.21 -14.81
C ARG A 136 -17.05 4.70 -13.93
N LEU A 137 -16.70 3.87 -12.96
CA LEU A 137 -17.57 3.45 -11.88
C LEU A 137 -17.03 4.04 -10.59
N ASP A 138 -17.67 5.11 -10.12
CA ASP A 138 -17.27 5.79 -8.90
C ASP A 138 -17.41 4.88 -7.67
N SER A 139 -16.49 5.01 -6.72
CA SER A 139 -16.57 4.32 -5.42
C SER A 139 -16.73 2.80 -5.51
N THR A 140 -16.14 2.18 -6.54
CA THR A 140 -16.18 0.72 -6.75
C THR A 140 -15.27 0.01 -5.74
N PHE A 141 -14.11 0.61 -5.47
CA PHE A 141 -13.18 0.13 -4.45
C PHE A 141 -13.58 0.80 -3.14
N TYR A 142 -14.55 0.20 -2.43
CA TYR A 142 -15.01 0.67 -1.13
C TYR A 142 -13.85 0.67 -0.12
N ASN A 143 -13.45 1.85 0.32
CA ASN A 143 -12.54 1.98 1.44
C ASN A 143 -12.80 3.24 2.25
N ASN A 144 -13.78 3.18 3.13
CA ASN A 144 -14.16 4.30 3.98
C ASN A 144 -13.00 4.84 4.86
N HIS A 145 -11.82 4.16 4.91
CA HIS A 145 -10.63 4.58 5.67
C HIS A 145 -9.23 4.13 5.11
N LEU A 146 -9.08 3.55 3.90
CA LEU A 146 -7.79 2.88 3.54
C LEU A 146 -6.68 3.77 2.94
N SER A 147 -6.82 5.09 2.94
CA SER A 147 -5.65 5.95 2.69
C SER A 147 -4.73 6.01 3.94
N GLU A 148 -5.24 5.84 5.15
CA GLU A 148 -4.41 5.99 6.36
C GLU A 148 -3.67 4.71 6.78
N VAL A 149 -4.12 3.54 6.32
CA VAL A 149 -3.54 2.25 6.71
C VAL A 149 -3.20 1.38 5.49
N PRO A 150 -2.11 0.57 5.56
CA PRO A 150 -1.68 -0.26 4.46
C PRO A 150 -2.63 -1.43 4.16
N PRO A 151 -2.51 -2.06 2.97
CA PRO A 151 -3.42 -3.14 2.52
C PRO A 151 -3.31 -4.44 3.34
N SER A 152 -2.31 -4.58 4.20
CA SER A 152 -2.13 -5.75 5.06
C SER A 152 -1.50 -5.36 6.38
N SER A 153 -1.80 -6.15 7.41
CA SER A 153 -1.26 -5.93 8.76
C SER A 153 0.27 -5.98 8.77
N GLY A 154 0.88 -5.11 9.56
CA GLY A 154 2.33 -4.97 9.67
C GLY A 154 2.79 -3.57 10.08
N TYR A 155 4.10 -3.41 10.23
CA TYR A 155 4.70 -2.10 10.48
C TYR A 155 4.67 -1.22 9.24
N PHE A 156 4.44 0.07 9.44
CA PHE A 156 4.47 1.07 8.37
C PHE A 156 4.98 2.42 8.85
N GLU A 157 5.42 3.24 7.91
CA GLU A 157 5.71 4.65 8.18
C GLU A 157 4.40 5.39 8.45
N CYS A 158 4.30 6.03 9.61
CA CYS A 158 3.12 6.79 9.97
C CYS A 158 2.84 7.90 8.92
N PRO A 159 1.61 8.02 8.42
CA PRO A 159 1.25 9.07 7.47
C PRO A 159 1.59 10.47 8.00
N ASP A 160 2.32 11.22 7.19
CA ASP A 160 2.61 12.63 7.38
C ASP A 160 1.67 13.49 6.52
N ALA A 161 0.68 14.12 7.16
CA ALA A 161 -0.31 14.96 6.49
C ALA A 161 0.30 16.16 5.73
N SER A 162 1.54 16.56 6.06
CA SER A 162 2.22 17.65 5.34
C SER A 162 2.66 17.28 3.93
N LYS A 163 2.75 15.97 3.62
CA LYS A 163 3.18 15.46 2.31
C LYS A 163 2.01 15.28 1.32
N GLY A 164 0.77 15.46 1.77
CA GLY A 164 -0.44 15.31 0.96
C GLY A 164 -1.29 14.12 1.38
N THR A 165 -2.18 13.70 0.49
CA THR A 165 -3.06 12.54 0.70
C THR A 165 -2.31 11.26 0.33
N VAL A 166 -2.38 10.24 1.18
CA VAL A 166 -1.84 8.92 0.83
C VAL A 166 -2.74 8.28 -0.22
N THR A 167 -2.18 7.97 -1.39
CA THR A 167 -2.90 7.40 -2.53
C THR A 167 -2.57 5.94 -2.79
N ALA A 168 -1.46 5.44 -2.27
CA ALA A 168 -1.05 4.04 -2.37
C ALA A 168 0.00 3.71 -1.30
N TRP A 169 0.36 2.44 -1.21
CA TRP A 169 1.43 1.95 -0.36
C TRP A 169 2.38 1.07 -1.17
N TYR A 170 3.68 1.19 -0.92
CA TYR A 170 4.68 0.26 -1.42
C TYR A 170 5.46 -0.35 -0.26
N GLN A 171 6.04 -1.53 -0.49
CA GLN A 171 6.84 -2.20 0.52
C GLN A 171 8.32 -1.89 0.34
N ASP A 172 8.98 -1.57 1.45
CA ASP A 172 10.41 -1.36 1.50
C ASP A 172 10.88 -1.51 2.96
N THR A 173 12.17 -1.39 3.19
CA THR A 173 12.71 -1.34 4.53
C THR A 173 12.45 0.02 5.17
N ILE A 174 11.85 0.00 6.36
CA ILE A 174 11.51 1.16 7.18
C ILE A 174 12.31 1.12 8.49
N ASN A 175 12.62 2.30 9.05
CA ASN A 175 13.46 2.43 10.24
C ASN A 175 12.64 2.98 11.41
N ASN A 176 12.76 2.34 12.58
CA ASN A 176 12.07 2.72 13.83
C ASN A 176 10.57 3.05 13.63
N PRO A 177 9.78 2.20 12.92
CA PRO A 177 8.38 2.52 12.65
C PRO A 177 7.57 2.53 13.95
N LYS A 178 6.76 3.57 14.11
CA LYS A 178 5.87 3.72 15.27
C LYS A 178 4.46 3.21 15.00
N CYS A 179 4.11 3.04 13.73
CA CYS A 179 2.79 2.62 13.29
C CYS A 179 2.77 1.13 12.93
N PHE A 180 1.68 0.47 13.33
CA PHE A 180 1.40 -0.94 13.09
C PHE A 180 -0.12 -1.10 12.89
N TYR A 181 -0.51 -1.84 11.85
CA TYR A 181 -1.90 -2.14 11.50
C TYR A 181 -2.15 -3.63 11.65
#